data_AF-A0A7D9HF02-F1
#
_entry.id   AF-A0A7D9HF02-F1
#
_cell.length_a   1.000
_cell.length_b   1.000
_cell.length_c   1.000
_cell.angle_alpha   90.00
_cell.angle_beta   90.00
_cell.angle_gamma   90.00
#
_symmetry.space_group_name_H-M   'P 1'
#
loop_
_entity.id
_entity.type
_entity.pdbx_description
1 polymer ?
#
loop_
_entity_poly.entity_id
_entity_poly.type
_entity_poly.pdbx_seq_one_letter_code
_entity_poly.pdbx_strand_id
1 'polypeptide(L)'
;MAEAQRPRISKEDLRRYFDERNLQVLPECNETSGQISVDFAVRSLTGTKYTLRLYIPEDFPLSNPTLAVVRPPNLQQRNGTAIPENAAEFQTLGRTHEGFQRISPRYSTTNPNAGIFIHQIVMNGTLWLNAYEQHAATGVILAQYIQKYRHAENESHSAPMQFWSDAQVRRLALESDSLHEYFGRGKVNWRNDRRAVDVTITSSQQKTYILRVHFHHDYPNSCPSLAIVYPEELFEENGQPLPLHSQEFRTLGKKDGRFMICHFAPSEWMDNCKTTRVVMKGLAWVNAYEQYSGQNDKSFQDCLRELNQCSEECAE
;
A
#
# COMPACT_ATOMS: atom_id res chain seq x y z
N MET A 1 14.14 -26.97 28.69
CA MET A 1 13.21 -26.01 28.04
C MET A 1 13.22 -26.33 26.57
N ALA A 2 12.10 -26.83 26.03
CA ALA A 2 12.00 -27.14 24.61
C ALA A 2 11.83 -25.82 23.85
N GLU A 3 12.80 -25.50 23.00
CA GLU A 3 12.73 -24.38 22.07
C GLU A 3 11.61 -24.71 21.07
N ALA A 4 10.49 -23.99 21.15
CA ALA A 4 9.38 -24.18 20.22
C ALA A 4 9.89 -23.86 18.81
N GLN A 5 10.08 -24.90 18.00
CA GLN A 5 10.42 -24.78 16.58
C GLN A 5 9.35 -23.91 15.91
N ARG A 6 9.70 -22.67 15.60
CA ARG A 6 8.82 -21.75 14.88
C ARG A 6 8.59 -22.31 13.48
N PRO A 7 7.38 -22.18 12.92
CA PRO A 7 7.08 -22.67 11.58
C PRO A 7 7.97 -21.98 10.56
N ARG A 8 8.78 -22.77 9.86
CA ARG A 8 9.60 -22.33 8.74
C ARG A 8 8.69 -22.01 7.56
N ILE A 9 8.86 -20.83 6.96
CA ILE A 9 8.12 -20.46 5.75
C ILE A 9 8.59 -21.36 4.61
N SER A 10 7.67 -22.08 3.97
CA SER A 10 8.00 -22.93 2.81
C SER A 10 7.99 -22.13 1.50
N LYS A 11 8.60 -22.72 0.47
CA LYS A 11 8.53 -22.21 -0.90
C LYS A 11 7.09 -22.14 -1.42
N GLU A 12 6.27 -23.13 -1.09
CA GLU A 12 4.85 -23.19 -1.45
C GLU A 12 4.06 -22.07 -0.75
N ASP A 13 4.37 -21.78 0.52
CA ASP A 13 3.76 -20.66 1.25
C ASP A 13 4.06 -19.32 0.59
N LEU A 14 5.31 -19.11 0.17
CA LEU A 14 5.71 -17.88 -0.52
C LEU A 14 5.07 -17.79 -1.90
N ARG A 15 5.07 -18.88 -2.68
CA ARG A 15 4.38 -18.91 -3.98
C ARG A 15 2.91 -18.58 -3.83
N ARG A 16 2.20 -19.26 -2.94
CA ARG A 16 0.79 -18.97 -2.63
C ARG A 16 0.60 -17.52 -2.19
N TYR A 17 1.44 -17.02 -1.28
CA TYR A 17 1.41 -15.65 -0.82
C TYR A 17 1.52 -14.64 -1.97
N PHE A 18 2.44 -14.87 -2.92
CA PHE A 18 2.65 -13.98 -4.05
C PHE A 18 1.61 -14.15 -5.16
N ASP A 19 1.12 -15.37 -5.39
CA ASP A 19 0.07 -15.68 -6.36
C ASP A 19 -1.25 -15.01 -5.94
N GLU A 20 -1.62 -15.09 -4.66
CA GLU A 20 -2.75 -14.35 -4.07
C GLU A 20 -2.60 -12.82 -4.27
N ARG A 21 -1.36 -12.34 -4.24
CA ARG A 21 -0.99 -10.93 -4.43
C ARG A 21 -0.72 -10.56 -5.88
N ASN A 22 -0.97 -11.49 -6.81
CA ASN A 22 -0.81 -11.29 -8.26
C ASN A 22 0.58 -10.85 -8.71
N LEU A 23 1.62 -11.01 -7.87
CA LEU A 23 2.99 -10.77 -8.29
C LEU A 23 3.41 -11.88 -9.25
N GLN A 24 3.95 -11.51 -10.41
CA GLN A 24 4.37 -12.50 -11.41
C GLN A 24 5.67 -13.18 -10.96
N VAL A 25 5.51 -14.18 -10.10
CA VAL A 25 6.57 -15.09 -9.69
C VAL A 25 6.98 -15.94 -10.89
N LEU A 26 8.25 -15.92 -11.21
CA LEU A 26 8.81 -16.81 -12.21
C LEU A 26 8.86 -18.24 -11.64
N PRO A 27 8.68 -19.27 -12.49
CA PRO A 27 8.62 -20.66 -12.04
C PRO A 27 9.89 -21.11 -11.30
N GLU A 28 11.02 -20.44 -11.52
CA GLU A 28 12.31 -20.61 -10.84
C GLU A 28 12.28 -20.02 -9.42
N CYS A 29 11.56 -20.66 -8.51
CA CYS A 29 11.83 -20.47 -7.08
C CYS A 29 12.78 -21.60 -6.65
N ASN A 30 13.93 -21.26 -6.09
CA ASN A 30 14.96 -22.23 -5.72
C ASN A 30 15.11 -22.25 -4.20
N GLU A 31 15.17 -23.45 -3.63
CA GLU A 31 15.51 -23.65 -2.23
C GLU A 31 16.85 -24.39 -2.18
N THR A 32 17.83 -23.81 -1.49
CA THR A 32 19.16 -24.41 -1.37
C THR A 32 19.69 -24.13 0.03
N SER A 33 20.07 -25.18 0.76
CA SER A 33 20.80 -25.12 2.03
C SER A 33 20.32 -24.02 3.01
N GLY A 34 19.02 -23.99 3.34
CA GLY A 34 18.47 -23.05 4.33
C GLY A 34 18.01 -21.69 3.76
N GLN A 35 18.31 -21.38 2.50
CA GLN A 35 17.90 -20.13 1.87
C GLN A 35 16.84 -20.36 0.79
N ILE A 36 15.73 -19.62 0.87
CA ILE A 36 14.71 -19.59 -0.19
C ILE A 36 14.99 -18.40 -1.09
N SER A 37 15.00 -18.61 -2.40
CA SER A 37 15.07 -17.55 -3.39
C SER A 37 13.86 -17.56 -4.31
N VAL A 38 13.31 -16.37 -4.57
CA VAL A 38 12.13 -16.19 -5.41
C VAL A 38 12.44 -15.16 -6.50
N ASP A 39 12.21 -15.55 -7.75
CA ASP A 39 12.41 -14.68 -8.91
C ASP A 39 11.10 -14.01 -9.32
N PHE A 40 11.16 -12.72 -9.60
CA PHE A 40 10.03 -11.89 -10.02
C PHE A 40 10.30 -11.30 -11.40
N ALA A 41 9.35 -11.47 -12.31
CA ALA A 41 9.33 -10.69 -13.54
C ALA A 41 8.78 -9.30 -13.23
N VAL A 42 9.58 -8.28 -13.49
CA VAL A 42 9.21 -6.88 -13.26
C VAL A 42 9.35 -6.10 -14.55
N ARG A 43 8.40 -5.20 -14.80
CA ARG A 43 8.47 -4.25 -15.92
C ARG A 43 8.66 -2.85 -15.37
N SER A 44 9.65 -2.12 -15.88
CA SER A 44 9.86 -0.72 -15.54
C SER A 44 8.88 0.21 -16.25
N LEU A 45 8.91 1.50 -15.91
CA LEU A 45 8.03 2.50 -16.53
C LEU A 45 8.27 2.66 -18.03
N THR A 46 9.50 2.41 -18.51
CA THR A 46 9.80 2.46 -19.95
C THR A 46 9.39 1.19 -20.69
N GLY A 47 8.85 0.20 -19.97
CA GLY A 47 8.45 -1.08 -20.53
C GLY A 47 9.55 -2.13 -20.57
N THR A 48 10.76 -1.81 -20.13
CA THR A 48 11.88 -2.76 -20.06
C THR A 48 11.59 -3.86 -19.04
N LYS A 49 11.95 -5.09 -19.41
CA LYS A 49 11.75 -6.26 -18.55
C LYS A 49 13.00 -6.52 -17.71
N TYR A 50 12.80 -6.75 -16.42
CA TYR A 50 13.82 -7.13 -15.46
C TYR A 50 13.44 -8.42 -14.76
N THR A 51 14.45 -9.09 -14.20
CA THR A 51 14.25 -10.14 -13.20
C THR A 51 14.86 -9.69 -11.89
N LEU A 52 14.05 -9.61 -10.84
CA LEU A 52 14.52 -9.42 -9.47
C LEU A 52 14.52 -10.76 -8.75
N ARG A 53 15.55 -11.02 -7.94
CA ARG A 53 15.61 -12.19 -7.05
C ARG A 53 15.62 -11.75 -5.61
N LEU A 54 14.65 -12.23 -4.85
CA LEU A 54 14.58 -12.06 -3.42
C LEU A 54 15.18 -13.28 -2.73
N TYR A 55 16.16 -13.07 -1.88
CA TYR A 55 16.76 -14.09 -1.02
C TYR A 55 16.23 -13.93 0.39
N ILE A 56 15.54 -14.93 0.90
CA ILE A 56 14.94 -14.96 2.24
C ILE A 56 15.81 -15.86 3.12
N PRO A 57 16.40 -15.33 4.21
CA PRO A 57 17.26 -16.10 5.10
C PRO A 57 16.43 -17.08 5.95
N GLU A 58 17.06 -18.15 6.44
CA GLU A 58 16.39 -19.24 7.18
C GLU A 58 15.74 -18.76 8.49
N ASP A 59 16.37 -17.78 9.14
CA ASP A 59 15.95 -17.19 10.41
C ASP A 59 14.98 -16.01 10.24
N PHE A 60 14.49 -15.76 9.02
CA PHE A 60 13.46 -14.77 8.76
C PHE A 60 12.23 -14.97 9.68
N PRO A 61 11.70 -13.93 10.34
CA PRO A 61 11.94 -12.50 10.13
C PRO A 61 13.06 -11.85 10.97
N LEU A 62 13.93 -12.63 11.64
CA LEU A 62 15.03 -12.06 12.44
C LEU A 62 16.12 -11.42 11.56
N SER A 63 16.43 -12.05 10.43
CA SER A 63 17.31 -11.48 9.41
C SER A 63 16.54 -10.94 8.22
N ASN A 64 17.12 -9.92 7.59
CA ASN A 64 16.51 -9.20 6.49
C ASN A 64 16.74 -9.93 5.14
N PRO A 65 15.69 -10.11 4.33
CA PRO A 65 15.82 -10.55 2.95
C PRO A 65 16.68 -9.58 2.13
N THR A 66 17.36 -10.14 1.15
CA THR A 66 18.18 -9.38 0.19
C THR A 66 17.51 -9.40 -1.18
N LEU A 67 17.47 -8.27 -1.86
CA LEU A 67 16.98 -8.16 -3.22
C LEU A 67 18.13 -7.89 -4.20
N ALA A 68 18.15 -8.61 -5.32
CA ALA A 68 19.16 -8.42 -6.36
C ALA A 68 18.52 -8.34 -7.76
N VAL A 69 19.19 -7.63 -8.66
CA VAL A 69 18.83 -7.59 -10.09
C VAL A 69 19.57 -8.72 -10.80
N VAL A 70 18.82 -9.71 -11.29
CA VAL A 70 19.35 -10.89 -12.01
C VAL A 70 19.43 -10.64 -13.51
N ARG A 71 18.39 -9.98 -14.07
CA ARG A 71 18.35 -9.64 -15.50
C ARG A 71 18.00 -8.16 -15.69
N PRO A 72 18.80 -7.42 -16.48
CA PRO A 72 20.10 -7.82 -17.02
C PRO A 72 21.17 -7.93 -15.89
N PRO A 73 22.16 -8.83 -16.01
CA PRO A 73 23.14 -9.08 -14.94
C PRO A 73 24.16 -7.93 -14.76
N ASN A 74 24.36 -7.13 -15.80
CA ASN A 74 25.31 -6.02 -15.81
C ASN A 74 24.56 -4.71 -16.04
N LEU A 75 24.24 -4.04 -14.94
CA LEU A 75 23.69 -2.69 -14.98
C LEU A 75 24.81 -1.69 -15.21
N GLN A 76 24.56 -0.72 -16.09
CA GLN A 76 25.53 0.28 -16.49
C GLN A 76 25.00 1.68 -16.18
N GLN A 77 25.91 2.55 -15.80
CA GLN A 77 25.70 3.98 -15.75
C GLN A 77 25.60 4.55 -17.17
N ARG A 78 25.13 5.79 -17.28
CA ARG A 78 24.99 6.50 -18.57
C ARG A 78 26.31 6.59 -19.36
N ASN A 79 27.44 6.68 -18.68
CA ASN A 79 28.78 6.74 -19.28
C ASN A 79 29.31 5.35 -19.72
N GLY A 80 28.51 4.29 -19.59
CA GLY A 80 28.89 2.91 -19.94
C GLY A 80 29.67 2.17 -18.85
N THR A 81 30.07 2.82 -17.75
CA THR A 81 30.73 2.13 -16.63
C THR A 81 29.72 1.31 -15.84
N ALA A 82 30.16 0.26 -15.15
CA ALA A 82 29.28 -0.52 -14.28
C ALA A 82 28.65 0.35 -13.18
N ILE A 83 27.44 0.00 -12.74
CA ILE A 83 26.88 0.54 -11.51
C ILE A 83 27.81 0.15 -10.34
N PRO A 84 28.20 1.10 -9.48
CA PRO A 84 29.15 0.83 -8.42
C PRO A 84 28.54 -0.03 -7.31
N GLU A 85 29.38 -0.87 -6.74
CA GLU A 85 29.07 -1.69 -5.58
C GLU A 85 29.15 -0.85 -4.29
N ASN A 86 28.26 -1.13 -3.33
CA ASN A 86 28.23 -0.47 -2.01
C ASN A 86 28.15 1.07 -2.07
N ALA A 87 27.42 1.60 -3.04
CA ALA A 87 27.30 3.04 -3.27
C ALA A 87 25.95 3.56 -2.78
N ALA A 88 25.98 4.48 -1.82
CA ALA A 88 24.78 5.06 -1.23
C ALA A 88 23.97 5.87 -2.26
N GLU A 89 24.65 6.58 -3.16
CA GLU A 89 24.09 7.37 -4.24
C GLU A 89 23.41 6.51 -5.33
N PHE A 90 23.73 5.21 -5.38
CA PHE A 90 23.06 4.22 -6.22
C PHE A 90 22.17 3.24 -5.42
N GLN A 91 22.14 3.35 -4.09
CA GLN A 91 21.46 2.42 -3.19
C GLN A 91 21.82 0.95 -3.49
N THR A 92 23.11 0.63 -3.59
CA THR A 92 23.61 -0.74 -3.84
C THR A 92 24.29 -1.33 -2.60
N LEU A 93 24.25 -2.67 -2.46
CA LEU A 93 24.79 -3.42 -1.30
C LEU A 93 25.85 -4.47 -1.70
N GLY A 94 26.57 -4.19 -2.79
CA GLY A 94 27.56 -5.11 -3.38
C GLY A 94 26.92 -6.17 -4.27
N ARG A 95 27.58 -7.32 -4.43
CA ARG A 95 27.06 -8.44 -5.25
C ARG A 95 26.65 -9.64 -4.40
N THR A 96 25.75 -10.46 -4.95
CA THR A 96 25.45 -11.79 -4.41
C THR A 96 26.61 -12.75 -4.66
N HIS A 97 26.59 -13.93 -4.05
CA HIS A 97 27.57 -14.99 -4.35
C HIS A 97 27.53 -15.44 -5.82
N GLU A 98 26.36 -15.28 -6.47
CA GLU A 98 26.15 -15.53 -7.90
C GLU A 98 26.57 -14.35 -8.79
N GLY A 99 27.07 -13.26 -8.20
CA GLY A 99 27.54 -12.06 -8.91
C GLY A 99 26.45 -11.05 -9.27
N PHE A 100 25.21 -11.22 -8.82
CA PHE A 100 24.11 -10.28 -9.13
C PHE A 100 24.17 -9.01 -8.29
N GLN A 101 23.80 -7.87 -8.88
CA GLN A 101 23.83 -6.58 -8.20
C GLN A 101 22.76 -6.55 -7.09
N ARG A 102 23.20 -6.47 -5.82
CA ARG A 102 22.31 -6.26 -4.68
C ARG A 102 21.89 -4.81 -4.62
N ILE A 103 20.61 -4.59 -4.38
CA ILE A 103 20.03 -3.25 -4.20
C ILE A 103 19.55 -3.10 -2.76
N SER A 104 19.53 -1.85 -2.29
CA SER A 104 19.11 -1.47 -0.95
C SER A 104 17.72 -0.82 -0.98
N PRO A 105 16.63 -1.58 -1.15
CA PRO A 105 15.30 -1.03 -0.95
C PRO A 105 15.21 -0.55 0.50
N ARG A 106 14.94 0.74 0.74
CA ARG A 106 14.58 1.18 2.11
C ARG A 106 13.16 0.71 2.40
N TYR A 107 12.98 0.00 3.50
CA TYR A 107 11.68 -0.44 4.01
C TYR A 107 11.62 -0.18 5.51
N SER A 108 10.40 -0.08 6.05
CA SER A 108 10.21 0.12 7.49
C SER A 108 10.32 -1.21 8.22
N THR A 109 11.29 -1.33 9.14
CA THR A 109 11.45 -2.52 10.00
C THR A 109 10.44 -2.57 11.15
N THR A 110 9.56 -1.58 11.26
CA THR A 110 8.59 -1.47 12.36
C THR A 110 7.28 -2.24 12.11
N ASN A 111 7.09 -2.83 10.93
CA ASN A 111 5.87 -3.59 10.63
C ASN A 111 6.00 -5.04 11.14
N PRO A 112 5.13 -5.50 12.07
CA PRO A 112 5.20 -6.85 12.62
C PRO A 112 4.78 -7.96 11.64
N ASN A 113 4.19 -7.62 10.48
CA ASN A 113 3.74 -8.61 9.50
C ASN A 113 4.84 -8.92 8.46
N ALA A 114 5.44 -10.10 8.61
CA ALA A 114 6.52 -10.61 7.77
C ALA A 114 6.14 -10.75 6.27
N GLY A 115 4.87 -10.98 5.94
CA GLY A 115 4.40 -11.00 4.56
C GLY A 115 4.45 -9.61 3.93
N ILE A 116 3.80 -8.63 4.58
CA ILE A 116 3.78 -7.21 4.13
C ILE A 116 5.20 -6.70 3.91
N PHE A 117 6.13 -7.10 4.78
CA PHE A 117 7.53 -6.77 4.69
C PHE A 117 8.21 -7.29 3.40
N ILE A 118 7.96 -8.54 3.00
CA ILE A 118 8.54 -9.13 1.79
C ILE A 118 7.99 -8.46 0.52
N HIS A 119 6.69 -8.21 0.45
CA HIS A 119 6.09 -7.52 -0.70
C HIS A 119 6.68 -6.12 -0.90
N GLN A 120 6.81 -5.36 0.19
CA GLN A 120 7.39 -4.01 0.16
C GLN A 120 8.83 -4.01 -0.38
N ILE A 121 9.62 -5.04 -0.08
CA ILE A 121 10.98 -5.17 -0.62
C ILE A 121 10.93 -5.24 -2.15
N VAL A 122 10.05 -6.08 -2.73
CA VAL A 122 9.91 -6.24 -4.19
C VAL A 122 9.41 -4.95 -4.85
N MET A 123 8.44 -4.25 -4.25
CA MET A 123 7.93 -2.97 -4.77
C MET A 123 9.00 -1.88 -4.75
N ASN A 124 9.77 -1.79 -3.67
CA ASN A 124 10.90 -0.87 -3.61
C ASN A 124 11.97 -1.21 -4.64
N GLY A 125 12.16 -2.50 -4.97
CA GLY A 125 13.00 -2.92 -6.09
C GLY A 125 12.49 -2.41 -7.44
N THR A 126 11.18 -2.43 -7.66
CA THR A 126 10.56 -1.87 -8.87
C THR A 126 10.78 -0.36 -8.96
N LEU A 127 10.60 0.37 -7.85
CA LEU A 127 10.88 1.80 -7.76
C LEU A 127 12.37 2.09 -8.04
N TRP A 128 13.27 1.26 -7.52
CA TRP A 128 14.70 1.35 -7.79
C TRP A 128 15.00 1.18 -9.29
N LEU A 129 14.41 0.19 -9.96
CA LEU A 129 14.57 -0.02 -11.40
C LEU A 129 14.11 1.19 -12.22
N ASN A 130 12.99 1.81 -11.82
CA ASN A 130 12.50 3.02 -12.47
C ASN A 130 13.47 4.20 -12.29
N ALA A 131 14.02 4.37 -11.09
CA ALA A 131 15.04 5.38 -10.82
C ALA A 131 16.34 5.11 -11.59
N TYR A 132 16.74 3.84 -11.72
CA TYR A 132 17.88 3.41 -12.50
C TYR A 132 17.74 3.78 -13.97
N GLU A 133 16.57 3.59 -14.58
CA GLU A 133 16.36 3.96 -15.98
C GLU A 133 16.40 5.47 -16.19
N GLN A 134 15.86 6.25 -15.25
CA GLN A 134 16.01 7.70 -15.29
C GLN A 134 17.47 8.13 -15.17
N HIS A 135 18.24 7.47 -14.29
CA HIS A 135 19.68 7.68 -14.20
C HIS A 135 20.38 7.32 -15.53
N ALA A 136 20.07 6.16 -16.13
CA ALA A 136 20.68 5.74 -17.38
C ALA A 136 20.39 6.72 -18.53
N ALA A 137 19.19 7.32 -18.55
CA ALA A 137 18.80 8.31 -19.55
C ALA A 137 19.45 9.69 -19.32
N THR A 138 19.52 10.16 -18.07
CA THR A 138 19.85 11.56 -17.74
C THR A 138 21.24 11.75 -17.14
N GLY A 139 21.81 10.74 -16.52
CA GLY A 139 23.05 10.81 -15.74
C GLY A 139 22.86 11.38 -14.33
N VAL A 140 21.66 11.84 -13.96
CA VAL A 140 21.36 12.31 -12.59
C VAL A 140 21.45 11.13 -11.62
N ILE A 141 21.99 11.34 -10.42
CA ILE A 141 22.23 10.26 -9.46
C ILE A 141 20.92 9.57 -9.05
N LEU A 142 20.95 8.24 -8.98
CA LEU A 142 19.78 7.39 -8.77
C LEU A 142 19.06 7.71 -7.45
N ALA A 143 19.81 7.99 -6.37
CA ALA A 143 19.23 8.33 -5.07
C ALA A 143 18.33 9.58 -5.11
N GLN A 144 18.61 10.55 -5.99
CA GLN A 144 17.75 11.74 -6.15
C GLN A 144 16.40 11.39 -6.76
N TYR A 145 16.36 10.48 -7.74
CA TYR A 145 15.09 9.99 -8.28
C TYR A 145 14.28 9.23 -7.25
N ILE A 146 14.93 8.35 -6.48
CA ILE A 146 14.25 7.64 -5.39
C ILE A 146 13.69 8.62 -4.36
N GLN A 147 14.46 9.63 -3.97
CA GLN A 147 14.01 10.66 -3.03
C GLN A 147 12.86 11.49 -3.63
N LYS A 148 12.91 11.83 -4.92
CA LYS A 148 11.83 12.52 -5.62
C LYS A 148 10.55 11.70 -5.64
N TYR A 149 10.64 10.40 -5.90
CA TYR A 149 9.48 9.51 -5.86
C TYR A 149 8.88 9.44 -4.46
N ARG A 150 9.72 9.35 -3.42
CA ARG A 150 9.28 9.33 -2.01
C ARG A 150 8.71 10.67 -1.52
N HIS A 151 9.28 11.80 -1.92
CA HIS A 151 8.73 13.11 -1.55
C HIS A 151 7.41 13.38 -2.26
N ALA A 152 7.27 12.95 -3.51
CA ALA A 152 5.99 12.96 -4.19
C ALA A 152 4.93 12.11 -3.49
N GLU A 153 5.30 11.03 -2.78
CA GLU A 153 4.35 10.26 -1.95
C GLU A 153 3.82 11.08 -0.76
N ASN A 154 4.61 11.99 -0.22
CA ASN A 154 4.25 12.80 0.94
C ASN A 154 3.53 14.12 0.58
N GLU A 155 3.78 14.67 -0.61
CA GLU A 155 3.33 16.04 -0.99
C GLU A 155 2.31 16.12 -2.14
N SER A 156 1.89 15.02 -2.79
CA SER A 156 1.17 15.16 -4.07
C SER A 156 -0.30 15.60 -3.99
N HIS A 157 -0.48 16.93 -4.12
CA HIS A 157 -1.47 17.60 -4.99
C HIS A 157 -1.02 17.71 -6.46
N SER A 158 0.19 17.27 -6.83
CA SER A 158 0.66 17.27 -8.22
C SER A 158 1.79 16.25 -8.41
N ALA A 159 1.47 15.12 -9.05
CA ALA A 159 2.31 13.93 -9.14
C ALA A 159 3.36 13.97 -10.26
N PRO A 160 4.52 13.30 -10.11
CA PRO A 160 5.07 12.48 -11.18
C PRO A 160 4.39 11.10 -11.18
N MET A 161 4.17 10.56 -12.38
CA MET A 161 3.47 9.29 -12.62
C MET A 161 4.00 8.14 -11.76
N GLN A 162 3.19 7.75 -10.79
CA GLN A 162 3.20 6.46 -10.13
C GLN A 162 2.31 5.55 -10.97
N PHE A 163 2.89 4.49 -11.51
CA PHE A 163 2.18 3.53 -12.34
C PHE A 163 1.91 2.28 -11.51
N TRP A 164 0.65 1.87 -11.48
CA TRP A 164 0.21 0.60 -10.91
C TRP A 164 0.89 -0.55 -11.66
N SER A 165 1.42 -1.54 -10.94
CA SER A 165 1.85 -2.79 -11.56
C SER A 165 0.65 -3.51 -12.19
N ASP A 166 0.87 -4.45 -13.11
CA ASP A 166 -0.22 -5.22 -13.75
C ASP A 166 -1.13 -5.90 -12.70
N ALA A 167 -0.54 -6.35 -11.59
CA ALA A 167 -1.25 -6.91 -10.45
C ALA A 167 -2.19 -5.90 -9.81
N GLN A 168 -1.70 -4.69 -9.57
CA GLN A 168 -2.46 -3.60 -8.97
C GLN A 168 -3.54 -3.07 -9.91
N VAL A 169 -3.26 -3.01 -11.23
CA VAL A 169 -4.26 -2.67 -12.24
C VAL A 169 -5.40 -3.69 -12.23
N ARG A 170 -5.10 -4.99 -12.22
CA ARG A 170 -6.11 -6.04 -12.10
C ARG A 170 -6.89 -5.93 -10.79
N ARG A 171 -6.19 -5.72 -9.68
CA ARG A 171 -6.84 -5.55 -8.37
C ARG A 171 -7.78 -4.35 -8.37
N LEU A 172 -7.34 -3.18 -8.82
CA LEU A 172 -8.17 -1.98 -8.90
C LEU A 172 -9.37 -2.15 -9.84
N ALA A 173 -9.26 -2.97 -10.89
CA ALA A 173 -10.39 -3.31 -11.75
C ALA A 173 -11.46 -4.12 -10.97
N LEU A 174 -11.04 -5.14 -10.20
CA LEU A 174 -11.95 -5.92 -9.34
C LEU A 174 -12.61 -5.05 -8.26
N GLU A 175 -11.86 -4.11 -7.69
CA GLU A 175 -12.38 -3.14 -6.72
C GLU A 175 -13.40 -2.20 -7.37
N SER A 176 -13.12 -1.73 -8.59
CA SER A 176 -14.06 -0.94 -9.38
C SER A 176 -15.36 -1.69 -9.60
N ASP A 177 -15.30 -2.95 -10.03
CA ASP A 177 -16.51 -3.76 -10.26
C ASP A 177 -17.30 -3.95 -8.95
N SER A 178 -16.62 -4.30 -7.86
CA SER A 178 -17.25 -4.49 -6.54
C SER A 178 -17.91 -3.21 -6.01
N LEU A 179 -17.29 -2.05 -6.18
CA LEU A 179 -17.86 -0.77 -5.76
C LEU A 179 -19.08 -0.40 -6.60
N HIS A 180 -19.00 -0.57 -7.92
CA HIS A 180 -20.12 -0.28 -8.82
C HIS A 180 -21.31 -1.21 -8.59
N GLU A 181 -21.07 -2.48 -8.28
CA GLU A 181 -22.10 -3.45 -7.92
C GLU A 181 -22.79 -3.05 -6.60
N TYR A 182 -22.02 -2.72 -5.57
CA TYR A 182 -22.55 -2.45 -4.24
C TYR A 182 -23.24 -1.08 -4.10
N PHE A 183 -22.60 -0.02 -4.62
CA PHE A 183 -23.09 1.36 -4.45
C PHE A 183 -23.83 1.91 -5.68
N GLY A 184 -23.71 1.23 -6.83
CA GLY A 184 -24.29 1.65 -8.11
C GLY A 184 -23.36 2.56 -8.92
N ARG A 185 -23.41 2.40 -10.26
CA ARG A 185 -22.54 3.11 -11.21
C ARG A 185 -22.58 4.64 -11.12
N GLY A 186 -23.73 5.22 -10.80
CA GLY A 186 -23.88 6.67 -10.67
C GLY A 186 -23.33 7.26 -9.38
N LYS A 187 -22.91 6.42 -8.41
CA LYS A 187 -22.41 6.87 -7.10
C LYS A 187 -20.91 6.69 -6.93
N VAL A 188 -20.24 6.03 -7.86
CA VAL A 188 -18.80 5.73 -7.79
C VAL A 188 -18.10 6.50 -8.90
N ASN A 189 -17.18 7.39 -8.53
CA ASN A 189 -16.44 8.22 -9.46
C ASN A 189 -14.93 8.06 -9.22
N TRP A 190 -14.28 7.34 -10.13
CA TRP A 190 -12.83 7.16 -10.11
C TRP A 190 -12.14 8.43 -10.60
N ARG A 191 -11.13 8.90 -9.87
CA ARG A 191 -10.29 10.00 -10.35
C ARG A 191 -9.44 9.54 -11.53
N ASN A 192 -9.08 10.48 -12.41
CA ASN A 192 -8.35 10.20 -13.66
C ASN A 192 -7.04 9.43 -13.46
N ASP A 193 -6.37 9.62 -12.33
CA ASP A 193 -5.11 8.95 -11.99
C ASP A 193 -5.31 7.58 -11.31
N ARG A 194 -6.57 7.17 -11.07
CA ARG A 194 -6.95 5.97 -10.30
C ARG A 194 -6.30 5.88 -8.91
N ARG A 195 -5.85 6.99 -8.34
CA ARG A 195 -5.29 7.05 -6.99
C ARG A 195 -6.33 7.30 -5.92
N ALA A 196 -7.50 7.74 -6.34
CA ALA A 196 -8.64 7.79 -5.45
C ALA A 196 -9.94 7.46 -6.18
N VAL A 197 -10.91 7.05 -5.40
CA VAL A 197 -12.29 6.88 -5.83
C VAL A 197 -13.20 7.63 -4.87
N ASP A 198 -14.09 8.43 -5.43
CA ASP A 198 -15.14 9.13 -4.70
C ASP A 198 -16.40 8.25 -4.72
N VAL A 199 -16.99 8.01 -3.56
CA VAL A 199 -18.21 7.21 -3.40
C VAL A 199 -19.26 8.04 -2.68
N THR A 200 -20.36 8.30 -3.36
CA THR A 200 -21.53 8.95 -2.81
C THR A 200 -22.33 7.94 -1.99
N ILE A 201 -22.52 8.26 -0.71
CA ILE A 201 -23.30 7.45 0.22
C ILE A 201 -24.46 8.27 0.79
N THR A 202 -25.48 7.56 1.26
CA THR A 202 -26.64 8.15 1.93
C THR A 202 -26.64 7.63 3.36
N SER A 203 -26.66 8.53 4.34
CA SER A 203 -26.70 8.19 5.75
C SER A 203 -28.07 7.64 6.17
N SER A 204 -28.16 7.11 7.39
CA SER A 204 -29.44 6.66 7.96
C SER A 204 -30.46 7.80 8.10
N GLN A 205 -30.02 9.06 8.24
CA GLN A 205 -30.87 10.25 8.24
C GLN A 205 -31.12 10.83 6.85
N GLN A 206 -30.88 10.07 5.78
CA GLN A 206 -31.10 10.47 4.38
C GLN A 206 -30.27 11.68 3.92
N LYS A 207 -29.17 12.01 4.61
CA LYS A 207 -28.23 13.04 4.15
C LYS A 207 -27.19 12.40 3.23
N THR A 208 -26.73 13.19 2.26
CA THR A 208 -25.75 12.74 1.27
C THR A 208 -24.35 13.08 1.74
N TYR A 209 -23.44 12.12 1.64
CA TYR A 209 -22.00 12.32 1.86
C TYR A 209 -21.23 11.81 0.67
N ILE A 210 -20.05 12.38 0.44
CA ILE A 210 -19.09 11.87 -0.53
C ILE A 210 -17.85 11.47 0.24
N LEU A 211 -17.50 10.19 0.18
CA LEU A 211 -16.29 9.64 0.76
C LEU A 211 -15.24 9.45 -0.33
N ARG A 212 -13.99 9.84 -0.06
CA ARG A 212 -12.85 9.59 -0.94
C ARG A 212 -11.94 8.54 -0.33
N VAL A 213 -11.79 7.43 -1.04
CA VAL A 213 -10.76 6.43 -0.73
C VAL A 213 -9.50 6.76 -1.49
N HIS A 214 -8.40 6.99 -0.79
CA HIS A 214 -7.07 7.20 -1.39
C HIS A 214 -6.26 5.90 -1.32
N PHE A 215 -5.87 5.39 -2.49
CA PHE A 215 -5.02 4.21 -2.60
C PHE A 215 -3.56 4.58 -2.40
N HIS A 216 -2.87 3.80 -1.56
CA HIS A 216 -1.42 3.87 -1.44
C HIS A 216 -0.75 3.18 -2.63
N HIS A 217 0.50 3.53 -2.91
CA HIS A 217 1.22 3.05 -4.08
C HIS A 217 1.51 1.55 -4.08
N ASP A 218 1.51 0.93 -2.90
CA ASP A 218 1.70 -0.49 -2.68
C ASP A 218 0.36 -1.20 -2.42
N TYR A 219 -0.78 -0.53 -2.61
CA TYR A 219 -2.12 -1.13 -2.54
C TYR A 219 -2.15 -2.41 -3.39
N PRO A 220 -2.69 -3.54 -2.90
CA PRO A 220 -3.51 -3.68 -1.69
C PRO A 220 -2.76 -3.91 -0.37
N ASN A 221 -1.43 -3.82 -0.33
CA ASN A 221 -0.66 -4.21 0.85
C ASN A 221 -0.74 -3.18 1.99
N SER A 222 -0.83 -1.90 1.65
CA SER A 222 -1.19 -0.86 2.61
C SER A 222 -2.68 -0.54 2.56
N CYS A 223 -3.24 -0.30 3.76
CA CYS A 223 -4.61 0.11 3.93
C CYS A 223 -4.85 1.46 3.22
N PRO A 224 -5.86 1.59 2.34
CA PRO A 224 -6.25 2.87 1.78
C PRO A 224 -6.57 3.89 2.89
N SER A 225 -6.35 5.17 2.62
CA SER A 225 -6.82 6.23 3.52
C SER A 225 -8.25 6.66 3.15
N LEU A 226 -9.04 7.16 4.10
CA LEU A 226 -10.43 7.55 3.87
C LEU A 226 -10.67 9.01 4.28
N ALA A 227 -11.28 9.79 3.38
CA ALA A 227 -11.61 11.19 3.59
C ALA A 227 -13.11 11.46 3.39
N ILE A 228 -13.63 12.48 4.08
CA ILE A 228 -14.93 13.08 3.82
C ILE A 228 -14.72 14.26 2.88
N VAL A 229 -15.28 14.16 1.68
CA VAL A 229 -15.22 15.21 0.65
C VAL A 229 -16.39 16.16 0.80
N TYR A 230 -17.58 15.61 1.09
CA TYR A 230 -18.81 16.35 1.31
C TYR A 230 -19.56 15.79 2.53
N PRO A 231 -20.04 16.64 3.46
CA PRO A 231 -19.88 18.11 3.47
C PRO A 231 -18.42 18.54 3.67
N GLU A 232 -18.06 19.76 3.28
CA GLU A 232 -16.67 20.24 3.33
C GLU A 232 -16.19 20.51 4.75
N GLU A 233 -17.11 20.90 5.62
CA GLU A 233 -16.89 21.17 7.04
C GLU A 233 -17.84 20.34 7.88
N LEU A 234 -17.32 19.88 9.02
CA LEU A 234 -18.05 19.12 10.02
C LEU A 234 -17.93 19.88 11.33
N PHE A 235 -18.98 19.83 12.14
CA PHE A 235 -19.10 20.61 13.36
C PHE A 235 -19.47 19.70 14.53
N GLU A 236 -18.99 20.07 15.71
CA GLU A 236 -19.50 19.57 16.98
C GLU A 236 -20.88 20.16 17.27
N GLU A 237 -21.59 19.59 18.25
CA GLU A 237 -22.89 20.07 18.70
C GLU A 237 -22.85 21.53 19.20
N ASN A 238 -21.74 21.94 19.81
CA ASN A 238 -21.49 23.30 20.27
C ASN A 238 -21.23 24.31 19.12
N GLY A 239 -21.30 23.86 17.85
CA GLY A 239 -21.07 24.67 16.66
C GLY A 239 -19.59 24.94 16.33
N GLN A 240 -18.65 24.39 17.10
CA GLN A 240 -17.23 24.46 16.78
C GLN A 240 -16.87 23.46 15.67
N PRO A 241 -15.86 23.75 14.82
CA PRO A 241 -15.40 22.79 13.83
C PRO A 241 -14.88 21.50 14.49
N LEU A 242 -15.21 20.36 13.91
CA LEU A 242 -14.75 19.05 14.39
C LEU A 242 -13.21 19.03 14.42
N PRO A 243 -12.57 18.56 15.50
CA PRO A 243 -11.12 18.60 15.65
C PRO A 243 -10.45 17.75 14.58
N LEU A 244 -9.41 18.32 13.96
CA LEU A 244 -8.69 17.66 12.87
C LEU A 244 -7.97 16.39 13.32
N HIS A 245 -7.42 16.37 14.54
CA HIS A 245 -6.73 15.22 15.10
C HIS A 245 -7.34 14.85 16.45
N SER A 246 -8.22 13.86 16.46
CA SER A 246 -8.93 13.43 17.66
C SER A 246 -9.07 11.92 17.70
N GLN A 247 -8.62 11.32 18.81
CA GLN A 247 -8.89 9.91 19.10
C GLN A 247 -10.38 9.67 19.38
N GLU A 248 -11.05 10.65 20.00
CA GLU A 248 -12.47 10.60 20.32
C GLU A 248 -13.31 10.51 19.04
N PHE A 249 -13.13 11.45 18.10
CA PHE A 249 -13.86 11.51 16.84
C PHE A 249 -13.25 10.65 15.71
N ARG A 250 -12.13 9.97 15.99
CA ARG A 250 -11.40 9.12 15.03
C ARG A 250 -10.96 9.91 13.79
N THR A 251 -10.38 11.08 13.99
CA THR A 251 -9.98 12.02 12.93
C THR A 251 -8.47 12.10 12.79
N LEU A 252 -7.97 12.21 11.55
CA LEU A 252 -6.54 12.02 11.20
C LEU A 252 -5.91 13.22 10.49
N GLY A 253 -6.56 14.39 10.52
CA GLY A 253 -6.10 15.61 9.89
C GLY A 253 -6.81 15.89 8.57
N LYS A 254 -6.10 16.54 7.64
CA LYS A 254 -6.56 16.76 6.28
C LYS A 254 -5.61 16.15 5.25
N LYS A 255 -6.17 15.57 4.19
CA LYS A 255 -5.48 15.22 2.94
C LYS A 255 -6.25 15.84 1.81
N ASP A 256 -5.57 16.51 0.90
CA ASP A 256 -6.21 17.23 -0.21
C ASP A 256 -7.23 18.28 0.23
N GLY A 257 -6.99 18.91 1.39
CA GLY A 257 -7.93 19.83 2.05
C GLY A 257 -9.19 19.15 2.61
N ARG A 258 -9.32 17.82 2.50
CA ARG A 258 -10.48 17.03 2.92
C ARG A 258 -10.23 16.32 4.25
N PHE A 259 -11.29 16.16 5.02
CA PHE A 259 -11.23 15.70 6.40
C PHE A 259 -10.97 14.19 6.46
N MET A 260 -9.88 13.76 7.10
CA MET A 260 -9.47 12.35 7.14
C MET A 260 -10.07 11.63 8.35
N ILE A 261 -10.59 10.43 8.14
CA ILE A 261 -11.16 9.59 9.19
C ILE A 261 -10.43 8.24 9.31
N CYS A 262 -10.27 7.80 10.56
CA CYS A 262 -9.77 6.47 10.89
C CYS A 262 -10.90 5.45 10.77
N HIS A 263 -10.62 4.33 10.09
CA HIS A 263 -11.64 3.34 9.74
C HIS A 263 -11.15 1.88 9.91
N PHE A 264 -9.83 1.65 9.86
CA PHE A 264 -9.18 0.38 10.22
C PHE A 264 -8.06 0.64 11.22
N ALA A 265 -7.83 -0.29 12.14
CA ALA A 265 -6.53 -0.38 12.78
C ALA A 265 -5.49 -0.89 11.77
N PRO A 266 -4.25 -0.35 11.74
CA PRO A 266 -3.23 -0.80 10.78
C PRO A 266 -2.97 -2.31 10.80
N SER A 267 -3.18 -2.98 11.94
CA SER A 267 -3.02 -4.42 12.10
C SER A 267 -4.18 -5.27 11.57
N GLU A 268 -5.34 -4.66 11.29
CA GLU A 268 -6.54 -5.37 10.82
C GLU A 268 -6.66 -5.39 9.30
N TRP A 269 -5.92 -4.52 8.62
CA TRP A 269 -5.89 -4.51 7.17
C TRP A 269 -5.13 -5.72 6.64
N MET A 270 -5.85 -6.56 5.89
CA MET A 270 -5.28 -7.58 5.06
C MET A 270 -5.45 -7.16 3.60
N ASP A 271 -4.49 -7.51 2.76
CA ASP A 271 -4.51 -7.18 1.35
C ASP A 271 -5.66 -7.83 0.59
N ASN A 272 -6.26 -8.91 1.09
CA ASN A 272 -7.49 -9.47 0.52
C ASN A 272 -8.76 -8.67 0.88
N CYS A 273 -8.67 -7.63 1.72
CA CYS A 273 -9.81 -6.78 2.09
C CYS A 273 -10.24 -5.91 0.90
N LYS A 274 -11.56 -5.86 0.67
CA LYS A 274 -12.16 -5.05 -0.40
C LYS A 274 -12.30 -3.58 0.01
N THR A 275 -12.19 -2.70 -0.96
CA THR A 275 -12.46 -1.25 -0.84
C THR A 275 -13.90 -0.99 -0.41
N THR A 276 -14.86 -1.85 -0.79
CA THR A 276 -16.23 -1.77 -0.28
C THR A 276 -16.27 -1.74 1.26
N ARG A 277 -15.41 -2.53 1.93
CA ARG A 277 -15.35 -2.56 3.41
C ARG A 277 -14.81 -1.24 3.99
N VAL A 278 -13.86 -0.60 3.31
CA VAL A 278 -13.38 0.75 3.66
C VAL A 278 -14.54 1.75 3.61
N VAL A 279 -15.30 1.75 2.51
CA VAL A 279 -16.45 2.66 2.35
C VAL A 279 -17.53 2.38 3.39
N MET A 280 -17.82 1.11 3.70
CA MET A 280 -18.80 0.73 4.72
C MET A 280 -18.40 1.18 6.13
N LYS A 281 -17.11 1.09 6.49
CA LYS A 281 -16.61 1.67 7.74
C LYS A 281 -16.75 3.20 7.76
N GLY A 282 -16.57 3.85 6.61
CA GLY A 282 -16.88 5.27 6.43
C GLY A 282 -18.35 5.61 6.64
N LEU A 283 -19.27 4.80 6.09
CA LEU A 283 -20.71 4.96 6.31
C LEU A 283 -21.06 4.79 7.80
N ALA A 284 -20.46 3.82 8.50
CA ALA A 284 -20.64 3.67 9.94
C ALA A 284 -20.15 4.90 10.71
N TRP A 285 -19.00 5.47 10.33
CA TRP A 285 -18.49 6.73 10.90
C TRP A 285 -19.49 7.87 10.67
N VAL A 286 -20.01 8.03 9.44
CA VAL A 286 -21.00 9.07 9.10
C VAL A 286 -22.26 8.92 9.92
N ASN A 287 -22.80 7.70 10.05
CA ASN A 287 -23.99 7.45 10.84
C ASN A 287 -23.75 7.72 12.33
N ALA A 288 -22.56 7.40 12.85
CA ALA A 288 -22.19 7.71 14.23
C ALA A 288 -22.10 9.23 14.45
N TYR A 289 -21.49 9.95 13.51
CA TYR A 289 -21.39 11.41 13.53
C TYR A 289 -22.77 12.07 13.55
N GLU A 290 -23.71 11.57 12.76
CA GLU A 290 -25.07 12.10 12.73
C GLU A 290 -25.89 11.80 13.98
N GLN A 291 -25.68 10.63 14.60
CA GLN A 291 -26.29 10.31 15.89
C GLN A 291 -25.76 11.22 16.98
N TYR A 292 -24.43 11.38 17.06
CA TYR A 292 -23.77 12.30 17.98
C TYR A 292 -24.27 13.75 17.79
N SER A 293 -24.31 14.23 16.54
CA SER A 293 -24.75 15.61 16.24
C SER A 293 -26.25 15.84 16.48
N GLY A 294 -27.04 14.78 16.66
CA GLY A 294 -28.50 14.84 16.84
C GLY A 294 -29.00 14.47 18.22
N GLN A 295 -28.14 13.97 19.12
CA GLN A 295 -28.50 13.49 20.46
C GLN A 295 -27.57 14.06 21.53
N ASN A 296 -28.12 14.81 22.49
CA ASN A 296 -27.37 15.50 23.55
C ASN A 296 -26.66 14.59 24.59
N ASP A 297 -26.94 13.28 24.60
CA ASP A 297 -26.56 12.40 25.72
C ASP A 297 -25.63 11.23 25.36
N LYS A 298 -25.18 11.09 24.11
CA LYS A 298 -24.28 10.00 23.70
C LYS A 298 -22.95 10.53 23.17
N SER A 299 -21.85 9.93 23.62
CA SER A 299 -20.54 10.21 23.04
C SER A 299 -20.46 9.63 21.63
N PHE A 300 -19.64 10.25 20.76
CA PHE A 300 -19.38 9.72 19.42
C PHE A 300 -18.87 8.26 19.45
N GLN A 301 -18.06 7.91 20.46
CA GLN A 301 -17.53 6.55 20.64
C GLN A 301 -18.64 5.53 20.90
N ASP A 302 -19.66 5.90 21.69
CA ASP A 302 -20.78 5.01 21.97
C ASP A 302 -21.64 4.79 20.71
N CYS A 303 -21.94 5.85 19.96
CA CYS A 303 -22.63 5.76 18.68
C CYS A 303 -21.88 4.85 17.69
N LEU A 304 -20.55 5.01 17.60
CA LEU A 304 -19.73 4.20 16.70
C LEU A 304 -19.65 2.74 17.14
N ARG A 305 -19.63 2.45 18.45
CA ARG A 305 -19.63 1.08 18.98
C ARG A 305 -20.93 0.36 18.66
N GLU A 306 -22.08 1.00 18.86
CA GLU A 306 -23.41 0.46 18.55
C GLU A 306 -23.52 0.05 17.07
N LEU A 307 -23.02 0.90 16.15
CA LEU A 307 -23.07 0.62 14.72
C LEU A 307 -22.10 -0.48 14.27
N ASN A 308 -20.92 -0.58 14.90
CA ASN A 308 -19.98 -1.65 14.56
C ASN A 308 -20.49 -3.04 14.99
N GLN A 309 -21.19 -3.14 16.12
CA GLN A 309 -21.82 -4.38 16.57
C GLN A 309 -22.88 -4.88 15.59
N CYS A 310 -23.69 -3.98 15.01
CA CYS A 310 -24.67 -4.35 13.97
C CYS A 310 -24.04 -4.73 12.62
N SER A 311 -22.82 -4.29 12.32
CA SER A 311 -22.16 -4.54 11.03
C SER A 311 -21.50 -5.91 10.91
N GLU A 312 -21.22 -6.58 12.03
CA GLU A 312 -20.62 -7.92 12.05
C GLU A 312 -21.66 -9.03 11.78
N GLU A 313 -22.95 -8.78 12.07
CA GLU A 313 -24.05 -9.72 11.83
C GLU A 313 -24.55 -9.74 10.37
N CYS A 314 -24.15 -8.78 9.53
CA CYS A 314 -24.58 -8.67 8.13
C CYS A 314 -23.47 -9.00 7.11
N ALA A 315 -22.32 -9.47 7.57
CA ALA A 315 -21.13 -9.72 6.75
C ALA A 315 -20.74 -11.19 6.60
N GLU A 316 -21.65 -12.13 6.91
CA GLU A 316 -21.56 -13.54 6.53
C GLU A 316 -22.12 -13.81 5.13
#